data_AF-A0A328TTW1-F1
#
_entry.id   AF-A0A328TTW1-F1
#
_cell.length_a   1.000
_cell.length_b   1.000
_cell.length_c   1.000
_cell.angle_alpha   90.00
_cell.angle_beta   90.00
_cell.angle_gamma   90.00
#
_symmetry.space_group_name_H-M   'P 1'
#
loop_
_entity.id
_entity.type
_entity.pdbx_description
1 polymer ?
#
loop_
_entity_poly.entity_id
_entity_poly.type
_entity_poly.pdbx_seq_one_letter_code
_entity_poly.pdbx_strand_id
1 'polypeptide(L)'
;MMAMEKAKYRVLRLSHIHNNLWPEGSEIEYDGEPGSALEPINAAAKAAKKKADQKRGIVPVDSQSEPEAEDDGQEDTGGNDANTFSEDEAALRQQYEELFNKKPGNMNVETIKERIAEERQKLGV
;
A
#
# COMPACT_ATOMS: atom_id res chain seq x y z
N MET A 1 7.03 13.67 33.72
CA MET A 1 6.25 12.48 33.32
C MET A 1 5.37 12.89 32.16
N MET A 2 5.49 12.27 30.99
CA MET A 2 4.43 12.34 29.98
C MET A 2 3.33 11.34 30.38
N ALA A 3 2.07 11.70 30.22
CA ALA A 3 0.96 10.81 30.52
C ALA A 3 0.98 9.61 29.55
N MET A 4 0.78 8.40 30.07
CA MET A 4 0.55 7.19 29.28
C MET A 4 -0.89 7.19 28.74
N GLU A 5 -1.21 8.16 27.89
CA GLU A 5 -2.37 8.06 27.02
C GLU A 5 -2.17 6.88 26.07
N LYS A 6 -2.87 5.78 26.33
CA LYS A 6 -2.88 4.62 25.44
C LYS A 6 -3.19 5.07 24.02
N ALA A 7 -2.39 4.62 23.06
CA ALA A 7 -2.65 4.89 21.65
C ALA A 7 -3.93 4.16 21.22
N LYS A 8 -4.95 4.92 20.78
CA LYS A 8 -6.24 4.41 20.33
C LYS A 8 -6.39 4.53 18.83
N TYR A 9 -6.98 3.50 18.22
CA TYR A 9 -7.18 3.44 16.78
C TYR A 9 -8.57 2.96 16.43
N ARG A 10 -9.05 3.43 15.29
CA ARG A 10 -10.19 2.86 14.58
C ARG A 10 -9.68 1.93 13.48
N VAL A 11 -10.25 0.75 13.38
CA VAL A 11 -9.89 -0.26 12.38
C VAL A 11 -10.56 0.12 11.05
N LEU A 12 -9.79 0.45 10.03
CA LEU A 12 -10.33 0.83 8.71
C LEU A 12 -10.73 -0.36 7.85
N ARG A 13 -10.14 -1.54 8.11
CA ARG A 13 -10.41 -2.80 7.42
C ARG A 13 -10.02 -3.97 8.32
N LEU A 14 -10.63 -5.14 8.12
CA LEU A 14 -10.38 -6.38 8.87
C LEU A 14 -8.89 -6.57 9.22
N SER A 15 -8.54 -6.49 10.51
CA SER A 15 -7.14 -6.39 10.96
C SER A 15 -6.84 -7.34 12.12
N HIS A 16 -5.70 -8.04 12.05
CA HIS A 16 -5.23 -8.95 13.10
C HIS A 16 -4.37 -8.18 14.11
N ILE A 17 -4.85 -8.04 15.35
CA ILE A 17 -4.26 -7.17 16.40
C ILE A 17 -4.38 -7.90 17.74
N HIS A 18 -3.27 -8.01 18.48
CA HIS A 18 -3.20 -8.73 19.77
C HIS A 18 -3.77 -10.16 19.69
N ASN A 19 -3.40 -10.88 18.61
CA ASN A 19 -3.84 -12.24 18.32
C ASN A 19 -5.36 -12.44 18.13
N ASN A 20 -6.12 -11.34 17.97
CA ASN A 20 -7.54 -11.31 17.67
C ASN A 20 -7.79 -10.63 16.32
N LEU A 21 -8.88 -11.00 15.62
CA LEU A 21 -9.25 -10.41 14.34
C LEU A 21 -10.38 -9.39 14.53
N TRP A 22 -10.10 -8.13 14.26
CA TRP A 22 -11.02 -7.01 14.48
C TRP A 22 -11.68 -6.58 13.16
N PRO A 23 -13.03 -6.49 13.10
CA PRO A 23 -13.73 -5.98 11.92
C PRO A 23 -13.52 -4.47 11.74
N GLU A 24 -13.82 -3.98 10.54
CA GLU A 24 -13.84 -2.55 10.26
C GLU A 24 -14.78 -1.75 11.18
N GLY A 25 -14.47 -0.48 11.39
CA GLY A 25 -15.18 0.40 12.32
C GLY A 25 -14.79 0.22 13.80
N SER A 26 -14.21 -0.92 14.20
CA SER A 26 -13.86 -1.21 15.61
C SER A 26 -12.88 -0.19 16.20
N GLU A 27 -13.12 0.24 17.44
CA GLU A 27 -12.16 1.03 18.22
C GLU A 27 -11.34 0.13 19.15
N ILE A 28 -10.01 0.25 19.10
CA ILE A 28 -9.06 -0.60 19.82
C ILE A 28 -7.91 0.20 20.43
N GLU A 29 -7.33 -0.29 21.52
CA GLU A 29 -6.12 0.26 22.14
C GLU A 29 -4.91 -0.58 21.72
N TYR A 30 -3.84 0.05 21.20
CA TYR A 30 -2.68 -0.67 20.64
C TYR A 30 -1.35 0.08 20.83
N ASP A 31 -0.44 -0.48 21.61
CA ASP A 31 0.85 0.16 21.93
C ASP A 31 1.98 -0.16 20.93
N GLY A 32 1.72 -1.06 19.97
CA GLY A 32 2.68 -1.48 18.94
C GLY A 32 2.75 -0.53 17.74
N GLU A 33 3.34 -1.01 16.64
CA GLU A 33 3.56 -0.21 15.41
C GLU A 33 2.32 -0.28 14.50
N PRO A 34 1.47 0.77 14.44
CA PRO A 34 0.19 0.68 13.75
C PRO A 34 0.36 0.67 12.23
N GLY A 35 -0.18 -0.36 11.59
CA GLY A 35 -0.22 -0.44 10.12
C GLY A 35 -1.17 0.59 9.51
N SER A 36 -1.06 0.77 8.19
CA SER A 36 -1.92 1.68 7.40
C SER A 36 -3.42 1.38 7.55
N ALA A 37 -3.79 0.15 7.93
CA ALA A 37 -5.15 -0.31 8.22
C ALA A 37 -5.75 0.25 9.53
N LEU A 38 -4.97 0.94 10.35
CA LEU A 38 -5.40 1.56 11.61
C LEU A 38 -5.40 3.09 11.49
N GLU A 39 -6.53 3.71 11.78
CA GLU A 39 -6.72 5.16 11.83
C GLU A 39 -6.47 5.66 13.27
N PRO A 40 -5.50 6.55 13.51
CA PRO A 40 -5.18 7.01 14.85
C PRO A 40 -6.20 8.04 15.35
N ILE A 41 -6.98 7.71 16.39
CA ILE A 41 -8.04 8.60 16.90
C ILE A 41 -7.58 9.53 18.04
N ASN A 42 -6.41 9.29 18.65
CA ASN A 42 -5.81 10.21 19.63
C ASN A 42 -4.37 10.63 19.26
N ALA A 43 -3.85 11.66 19.95
CA ALA A 43 -2.54 12.23 19.68
C ALA A 43 -1.39 11.20 19.85
N ALA A 44 -1.48 10.33 20.86
CA ALA A 44 -0.54 9.24 21.07
C ALA A 44 -0.48 8.27 19.87
N ALA A 45 -1.64 7.84 19.38
CA ALA A 45 -1.74 7.01 18.17
C ALA A 45 -1.22 7.71 16.91
N LYS A 46 -1.46 9.02 16.77
CA LYS A 46 -0.98 9.78 15.60
C LYS A 46 0.56 9.91 15.60
N ALA A 47 1.15 10.09 16.78
CA ALA A 47 2.60 10.07 16.97
C ALA A 47 3.22 8.68 16.74
N ALA A 48 2.57 7.61 17.21
CA ALA A 48 2.99 6.23 16.98
C ALA A 48 2.93 5.86 15.48
N LYS A 49 1.83 6.21 14.78
CA LYS A 49 1.69 5.98 13.35
C LYS A 49 2.73 6.73 12.53
N LYS A 50 3.00 8.02 12.82
CA LYS A 50 4.06 8.77 12.12
C LYS A 50 5.44 8.12 12.28
N LYS A 51 5.77 7.56 13.45
CA LYS A 51 7.01 6.81 13.69
C LYS A 51 7.06 5.47 12.95
N ALA A 52 5.94 4.73 12.92
CA ALA A 52 5.85 3.46 12.22
C ALA A 52 5.95 3.62 10.70
N ASP A 53 5.33 4.65 10.11
CA ASP A 53 5.42 4.96 8.68
C ASP A 53 6.87 5.30 8.28
N GLN A 54 7.51 6.20 9.04
CA GLN A 54 8.91 6.59 8.84
C GLN A 54 9.88 5.40 8.95
N LYS A 55 9.68 4.49 9.91
CA LYS A 55 10.47 3.25 10.04
C LYS A 55 10.30 2.29 8.86
N ARG A 56 9.13 2.30 8.21
CA ARG A 56 8.78 1.34 7.14
C ARG A 56 9.17 1.82 5.75
N GLY A 57 9.91 2.95 5.65
CA GLY A 57 10.31 3.54 4.38
C GLY A 57 9.15 4.11 3.57
N ILE A 58 7.99 4.30 4.20
CA ILE A 58 6.80 4.83 3.54
C ILE A 58 6.95 6.34 3.45
N VAL A 59 7.35 6.84 2.28
CA VAL A 59 7.23 8.27 1.98
C VAL A 59 5.74 8.60 1.86
N PRO A 60 5.22 9.59 2.61
CA PRO A 60 3.81 9.95 2.55
C PRO A 60 3.53 10.68 1.23
N VAL A 61 2.97 9.96 0.27
CA VAL A 61 2.42 10.57 -0.95
C VAL A 61 1.22 11.45 -0.60
N ASP A 62 1.14 12.60 -1.27
CA ASP A 62 0.10 13.64 -1.16
C ASP A 62 0.07 14.47 0.15
N SER A 63 0.86 15.56 0.15
CA SER A 63 0.64 16.77 0.96
C SER A 63 1.50 17.94 0.44
N GLN A 64 1.14 18.47 -0.74
CA GLN A 64 1.51 19.82 -1.17
C GLN A 64 0.79 20.87 -0.29
N SER A 65 1.24 22.11 -0.06
CA SER A 65 2.44 22.90 -0.45
C SER A 65 2.40 24.20 0.40
N GLU A 66 3.37 25.12 0.53
CA GLU A 66 4.78 25.39 0.14
C GLU A 66 5.20 26.69 0.90
N PRO A 67 6.42 27.25 0.80
CA PRO A 67 7.77 26.65 0.66
C PRO A 67 8.78 27.24 1.68
N GLU A 68 9.93 26.59 1.89
CA GLU A 68 11.21 27.26 2.17
C GLU A 68 12.33 26.52 1.39
N ALA A 69 13.16 27.27 0.66
CA ALA A 69 14.39 26.78 0.01
C ALA A 69 15.57 26.91 1.01
N GLU A 70 16.84 26.56 0.77
CA GLU A 70 17.67 26.09 -0.37
C GLU A 70 18.79 25.19 0.25
N ASP A 71 19.72 24.48 -0.41
CA ASP A 71 20.35 24.56 -1.74
C ASP A 71 21.06 23.21 -2.09
N ASP A 72 21.46 23.05 -3.36
CA ASP A 72 22.45 22.14 -3.97
C ASP A 72 22.40 20.59 -3.76
N GLY A 73 22.82 19.84 -4.80
CA GLY A 73 22.99 18.38 -4.74
C GLY A 73 22.46 17.54 -5.92
N GLN A 74 22.65 17.97 -7.17
CA GLN A 74 22.26 17.17 -8.35
C GLN A 74 23.26 16.02 -8.62
N GLU A 75 22.83 14.77 -8.48
CA GLU A 75 23.43 13.61 -9.16
C GLU A 75 22.40 12.83 -10.01
N ASP A 76 22.00 13.44 -11.13
CA ASP A 76 21.42 12.69 -12.24
C ASP A 76 22.54 12.06 -13.08
N THR A 77 22.66 10.73 -13.08
CA THR A 77 23.07 9.87 -14.22
C THR A 77 23.13 8.41 -13.79
N GLY A 78 22.66 7.50 -14.66
CA GLY A 78 23.33 6.20 -14.80
C GLY A 78 22.66 5.01 -14.11
N GLY A 79 21.44 4.67 -14.55
CA GLY A 79 20.68 3.55 -14.04
C GLY A 79 21.37 2.18 -14.03
N ASN A 80 20.81 1.30 -13.20
CA ASN A 80 20.61 -0.08 -13.60
C ASN A 80 19.14 -0.42 -13.34
N ASP A 81 18.27 -0.02 -14.28
CA ASP A 81 16.85 -0.36 -14.23
C ASP A 81 16.70 -1.87 -14.49
N ALA A 82 16.73 -2.62 -13.40
CA ALA A 82 16.72 -4.08 -13.42
C ALA A 82 15.30 -4.64 -13.57
N ASN A 83 14.36 -3.92 -14.19
CA ASN A 83 13.09 -4.51 -14.61
C ASN A 83 12.45 -3.88 -15.86
N THR A 84 13.12 -4.08 -17.00
CA THR A 84 12.44 -4.21 -18.30
C THR A 84 11.49 -5.41 -18.26
N PHE A 85 10.32 -5.24 -17.63
CA PHE A 85 9.15 -6.05 -17.91
C PHE A 85 8.84 -5.86 -19.40
N SER A 86 9.04 -6.91 -20.20
CA SER A 86 8.72 -6.90 -21.63
C SER A 86 7.32 -6.34 -21.86
N GLU A 87 7.13 -5.48 -22.87
CA GLU A 87 5.89 -4.73 -23.06
C GLU A 87 4.64 -5.65 -23.15
N ASP A 88 4.81 -6.87 -23.67
CA ASP A 88 3.84 -7.98 -23.61
C ASP A 88 3.29 -8.26 -22.20
N GLU A 89 4.13 -8.29 -21.15
CA GLU A 89 3.69 -8.56 -19.79
C GLU A 89 2.82 -7.43 -19.24
N ALA A 90 3.19 -6.17 -19.47
CA ALA A 90 2.38 -5.03 -19.08
C ALA A 90 1.03 -5.02 -19.80
N ALA A 91 1.03 -5.29 -21.10
CA ALA A 91 -0.19 -5.40 -21.92
C ALA A 91 -1.09 -6.58 -21.51
N LEU A 92 -0.51 -7.73 -21.14
CA LEU A 92 -1.26 -8.86 -20.59
C LEU A 92 -1.85 -8.53 -19.21
N ARG A 93 -1.08 -7.86 -18.34
CA ARG A 93 -1.57 -7.44 -17.01
C ARG A 93 -2.78 -6.51 -17.09
N GLN A 94 -2.80 -5.59 -18.06
CA GLN A 94 -3.94 -4.70 -18.32
C GLN A 94 -5.16 -5.47 -18.87
N GLN A 95 -4.99 -6.29 -19.92
CA GLN A 95 -6.09 -7.08 -20.49
C GLN A 95 -6.77 -8.02 -19.48
N TYR A 96 -6.02 -8.54 -18.52
CA TYR A 96 -6.58 -9.31 -17.41
C TYR A 96 -7.44 -8.44 -16.48
N GLU A 97 -6.98 -7.23 -16.16
CA GLU A 97 -7.74 -6.28 -15.33
C GLU A 97 -9.03 -5.85 -16.04
N GLU A 98 -9.00 -5.60 -17.35
CA GLU A 98 -10.18 -5.28 -18.15
C GLU A 98 -11.21 -6.42 -18.19
N LEU A 99 -10.76 -7.64 -18.53
CA LEU A 99 -11.66 -8.81 -18.69
C LEU A 99 -12.24 -9.29 -17.35
N PHE A 100 -11.48 -9.23 -16.26
CA PHE A 100 -11.89 -9.77 -14.96
C PHE A 100 -12.24 -8.70 -13.91
N ASN A 101 -12.09 -7.41 -14.21
CA ASN A 101 -12.21 -6.28 -13.27
C ASN A 101 -11.40 -6.48 -11.96
N LYS A 102 -10.23 -7.12 -12.07
CA LYS A 102 -9.36 -7.44 -10.93
C LYS A 102 -7.89 -7.50 -11.33
N LYS A 103 -6.99 -7.03 -10.46
CA LYS A 103 -5.54 -7.07 -10.71
C LYS A 103 -5.00 -8.51 -10.69
N PRO A 104 -4.16 -8.93 -11.66
CA PRO A 104 -3.52 -10.25 -11.63
C PRO A 104 -2.46 -10.37 -10.52
N GLY A 105 -1.99 -9.25 -9.95
CA GLY A 105 -1.05 -9.25 -8.82
C GLY A 105 0.20 -10.07 -9.11
N ASN A 106 0.51 -11.03 -8.23
CA ASN A 106 1.71 -11.87 -8.32
C ASN A 106 1.54 -13.09 -9.24
N MET A 107 0.51 -13.14 -10.10
CA MET A 107 0.39 -14.19 -11.11
C MET A 107 1.52 -14.09 -12.14
N ASN A 108 1.93 -15.26 -12.64
CA ASN A 108 2.95 -15.39 -13.66
C ASN A 108 2.37 -15.09 -15.04
N VAL A 109 3.19 -14.60 -15.98
CA VAL A 109 2.73 -14.08 -17.28
C VAL A 109 1.96 -15.14 -18.08
N GLU A 110 2.41 -16.39 -18.02
CA GLU A 110 1.76 -17.54 -18.62
C GLU A 110 0.35 -17.77 -18.07
N THR A 111 0.18 -17.72 -16.74
CA THR A 111 -1.12 -17.84 -16.06
C THR A 111 -2.05 -16.68 -16.40
N ILE A 112 -1.51 -15.46 -16.52
CA ILE A 112 -2.29 -14.28 -16.94
C ILE A 112 -2.80 -14.47 -18.37
N LYS A 113 -1.93 -14.90 -19.28
CA LYS A 113 -2.23 -15.16 -20.70
C LYS A 113 -3.24 -16.29 -20.90
N GLU A 114 -3.09 -17.40 -20.18
CA GLU A 114 -4.02 -18.53 -20.18
C GLU A 114 -5.42 -18.11 -19.75
N ARG A 115 -5.52 -17.34 -18.65
CA ARG A 115 -6.79 -16.82 -18.14
C ARG A 115 -7.47 -15.82 -19.09
N ILE A 116 -6.69 -14.97 -19.76
CA ILE A 116 -7.21 -14.07 -20.80
C ILE A 116 -7.81 -14.86 -21.97
N ALA A 117 -7.13 -15.94 -22.40
CA ALA A 117 -7.63 -16.80 -23.47
C ALA A 117 -8.89 -17.58 -23.05
N GLU A 118 -8.91 -18.14 -21.83
CA GLU A 118 -10.07 -18.82 -21.22
C GLU A 118 -11.30 -17.90 -21.19
N GLU A 119 -11.15 -16.67 -20.67
CA GLU A 119 -12.27 -15.74 -20.52
C GLU A 119 -12.70 -15.12 -21.85
N ARG A 120 -11.80 -14.87 -22.81
CA ARG A 120 -12.17 -14.48 -24.18
C ARG A 120 -12.94 -15.58 -24.91
N GLN A 121 -12.49 -16.83 -24.83
CA GLN A 121 -13.20 -17.98 -25.40
C GLN A 121 -14.60 -18.16 -24.77
N LYS A 122 -14.72 -17.94 -23.46
CA LYS A 122 -15.98 -18.01 -22.69
C LYS A 122 -16.93 -16.84 -22.97
N LEU A 123 -16.40 -15.66 -23.29
CA LEU A 123 -17.17 -14.48 -23.72
C LEU A 123 -17.48 -14.49 -25.24
N GLY A 124 -16.80 -15.32 -26.02
CA GLY A 124 -17.00 -15.46 -27.47
C GLY A 124 -16.34 -14.36 -28.31
N VAL A 125 -15.18 -13.85 -27.87
CA VAL A 125 -14.45 -12.69 -28.45
C VAL A 125 -13.12 -13.10 -29.08
#